data_AF-A0AAJ6B0G5-F1
#
_entry.id   AF-A0AAJ6B0G5-F1
#
_cell.length_a   1.000
_cell.length_b   1.000
_cell.length_c   1.000
_cell.angle_alpha   90.00
_cell.angle_beta   90.00
_cell.angle_gamma   90.00
#
_symmetry.space_group_name_H-M   'P 1'
#
loop_
_entity.id
_entity.type
_entity.pdbx_description
1 polymer ?
#
loop_
_entity_poly.entity_id
_entity_poly.type
_entity_poly.pdbx_seq_one_letter_code
_entity_poly.pdbx_strand_id
1 'polypeptide(L)'
;MFHSFRFSDHHCALPASVALHAGAFALLLWLGMPRSLPEPPDSSIAVDIFSESAFAALIRPPSAPETPVPANRSLPASSMRAVAPAPPDQAPSGPQAVHATTFFASGILDDPANRDIAETMLLLAGDEQVIQICNMEALEQLRVADASKLPDAVVGYAYGDLVLAGNRLTASGGAFRSAGQWFHLQYHCTAAADARGVSAFDFTVGDAIPESEWEEHALNGSDEGLD
;
A
#
# COMPACT_ATOMS: atom_id res chain seq x y z
N MET A 1 -20.06 -1.87 -75.48
CA MET A 1 -20.63 -0.93 -74.50
C MET A 1 -19.57 -0.72 -73.43
N PHE A 2 -18.65 0.22 -73.65
CA PHE A 2 -17.58 0.56 -72.70
C PHE A 2 -17.88 1.95 -72.16
N HIS A 3 -18.19 2.05 -70.87
CA HIS A 3 -18.28 3.34 -70.18
C HIS A 3 -16.87 3.75 -69.74
N SER A 4 -16.36 4.83 -70.33
CA SER A 4 -15.22 5.57 -69.80
C SER A 4 -15.61 6.19 -68.46
N PHE A 5 -15.06 5.68 -67.36
CA PHE A 5 -15.06 6.39 -66.08
C PHE A 5 -14.17 7.63 -66.23
N ARG A 6 -14.76 8.81 -66.05
CA ARG A 6 -14.07 10.10 -66.09
C ARG A 6 -13.10 10.19 -64.90
N PHE A 7 -11.81 10.27 -65.18
CA PHE A 7 -10.72 10.44 -64.21
C PHE A 7 -10.62 11.87 -63.63
N SER A 8 -11.70 12.67 -63.70
CA SER A 8 -11.63 14.13 -63.51
C SER A 8 -11.84 14.60 -62.06
N ASP A 9 -12.29 13.74 -61.15
CA ASP A 9 -12.71 14.12 -59.79
C ASP A 9 -11.61 13.95 -58.72
N HIS A 10 -10.48 13.31 -59.04
CA HIS A 10 -9.41 13.04 -58.07
C HIS A 10 -8.46 14.23 -57.85
N HIS A 11 -8.45 15.22 -58.75
CA HIS A 11 -7.55 16.37 -58.66
C HIS A 11 -7.93 17.36 -57.55
N CYS A 12 -9.19 17.39 -57.10
CA CYS A 12 -9.64 18.24 -55.99
C CYS A 12 -9.67 17.52 -54.63
N ALA A 13 -9.80 16.19 -54.62
CA ALA A 13 -9.92 15.42 -53.38
C ALA A 13 -8.61 15.36 -52.58
N LEU A 14 -7.48 15.20 -53.26
CA LEU A 14 -6.16 15.17 -52.63
C LEU A 14 -5.76 16.50 -51.97
N PRO A 15 -5.83 17.67 -52.65
CA PRO A 15 -5.48 18.94 -52.01
C PRO A 15 -6.44 19.29 -50.87
N ALA A 16 -7.73 18.94 -50.97
CA ALA A 16 -8.69 19.14 -49.88
C ALA A 16 -8.34 18.29 -48.64
N SER A 17 -7.98 17.02 -48.85
CA SER A 17 -7.55 16.15 -47.75
C SER A 17 -6.26 16.65 -47.09
N VAL A 18 -5.26 17.05 -47.89
CA VAL A 18 -4.00 17.60 -47.36
C VAL A 18 -4.25 18.87 -46.54
N ALA A 19 -5.10 19.77 -47.03
CA ALA A 19 -5.46 20.99 -46.31
C ALA A 19 -6.15 20.69 -44.98
N LEU A 20 -7.05 19.70 -44.96
CA LEU A 20 -7.75 19.29 -43.74
C LEU A 20 -6.79 18.68 -42.70
N HIS A 21 -5.88 17.81 -43.13
CA HIS A 21 -4.87 17.22 -42.24
C HIS A 21 -3.88 18.26 -41.72
N ALA A 22 -3.43 19.19 -42.57
CA ALA A 22 -2.57 20.29 -42.16
C ALA A 22 -3.25 21.21 -41.13
N GLY A 23 -4.53 21.50 -41.32
CA GLY A 23 -5.33 22.27 -40.36
C GLY A 23 -5.50 21.54 -39.02
N ALA A 24 -5.81 20.25 -39.05
CA ALA A 24 -5.94 19.43 -37.84
C ALA A 24 -4.60 19.35 -37.06
N PHE A 25 -3.48 19.16 -37.77
CA PHE A 25 -2.16 19.13 -37.16
C PHE A 25 -1.78 20.48 -36.52
N ALA A 26 -2.06 21.59 -37.19
CA ALA A 26 -1.83 22.93 -36.64
C ALA A 26 -2.69 23.20 -35.39
N LEU A 27 -3.94 22.74 -35.38
CA LEU A 27 -4.83 22.85 -34.22
C LEU A 27 -4.31 22.03 -33.03
N LEU A 28 -3.83 20.81 -33.28
CA LEU A 28 -3.23 19.96 -32.24
C LEU A 28 -1.96 20.59 -31.67
N LEU A 29 -1.09 21.17 -32.50
CA LEU A 29 0.08 21.92 -32.04
C LEU A 29 -0.33 23.15 -31.21
N TRP A 30 -1.39 23.85 -31.58
CA TRP A 30 -1.89 24.99 -30.84
C TRP A 30 -2.51 24.62 -29.49
N LEU A 31 -3.26 23.51 -29.43
CA LEU A 31 -3.83 22.97 -28.20
C LEU A 31 -2.75 22.39 -27.26
N GLY A 32 -1.69 21.80 -27.83
CA GLY A 32 -0.57 21.22 -27.10
C GLY A 32 0.52 22.23 -26.69
N MET A 33 0.43 23.50 -27.07
CA MET A 33 1.33 24.53 -26.55
C MET A 33 1.07 24.68 -25.04
N PRO A 34 2.09 24.43 -24.19
CA PRO A 34 1.93 24.52 -22.74
C PRO A 34 1.55 25.95 -22.39
N ARG A 35 0.31 26.15 -21.96
CA ARG A 35 -0.11 27.40 -21.35
C ARG A 35 0.53 27.42 -19.97
N SER A 36 1.43 28.38 -19.73
CA SER A 36 1.91 28.65 -18.38
C SER A 36 0.71 28.97 -17.50
N LEU A 37 0.33 28.01 -16.65
CA LEU A 37 -0.64 28.26 -15.60
C LEU A 37 0.02 29.23 -14.61
N PRO A 38 -0.69 30.25 -14.11
CA PRO A 38 -0.20 31.05 -13.00
C PRO A 38 0.11 30.09 -11.85
N GLU A 39 1.38 30.06 -11.44
CA GLU A 39 1.81 29.26 -10.30
C GLU A 39 1.04 29.76 -9.07
N PRO A 40 0.24 28.90 -8.41
CA PRO A 40 -0.40 29.29 -7.15
C PRO A 40 0.70 29.69 -6.16
N PRO A 41 0.49 30.74 -5.35
CA PRO A 41 1.52 31.19 -4.43
C PRO A 41 1.92 30.03 -3.51
N ASP A 42 3.22 29.75 -3.44
CA ASP A 42 3.82 28.79 -2.53
C ASP A 42 3.25 29.03 -1.13
N SER A 43 2.32 28.16 -0.73
CA SER A 43 1.92 28.05 0.66
C SER A 43 3.02 27.23 1.33
N SER A 44 4.19 27.85 1.51
CA SER A 44 5.28 27.26 2.27
C SER A 44 4.74 26.96 3.66
N ILE A 45 4.57 25.67 3.95
CA ILE A 45 4.21 25.22 5.28
C ILE A 45 5.40 25.60 6.16
N ALA A 46 5.20 26.63 6.98
CA ALA A 46 6.18 27.01 7.99
C ALA A 46 6.26 25.87 9.00
N VAL A 47 7.25 25.00 8.84
CA VAL A 47 7.59 24.00 9.86
C VAL A 47 8.47 24.71 10.88
N ASP A 48 7.87 25.11 11.99
CA ASP A 48 8.60 25.60 13.15
C ASP A 48 9.41 24.44 13.75
N ILE A 49 10.73 24.45 13.48
CA ILE A 49 11.67 23.52 14.09
C ILE A 49 11.86 23.94 15.54
N PHE A 50 11.16 23.27 16.45
CA PHE A 50 11.38 23.45 17.89
C PHE A 50 12.74 22.89 18.27
N SER A 51 13.49 23.64 19.09
CA SER A 51 14.73 23.13 19.68
C SER A 51 14.43 21.96 20.61
N GLU A 52 15.40 21.06 20.76
CA GLU A 52 15.31 19.90 21.64
C GLU A 52 14.95 20.28 23.09
N SER A 53 15.39 21.45 23.54
CA SER A 53 15.02 22.04 24.83
C SER A 53 13.56 22.49 24.94
N ALA A 54 12.96 22.98 23.86
CA ALA A 54 11.56 23.39 23.83
C ALA A 54 10.63 22.17 23.84
N PHE A 55 11.01 21.12 23.10
CA PHE A 55 10.31 19.85 23.15
C PHE A 55 10.39 19.23 24.55
N ALA A 56 11.59 19.16 25.15
CA ALA A 56 11.78 18.63 26.50
C ALA A 56 10.97 19.37 27.58
N ALA A 57 10.71 20.67 27.40
CA ALA A 57 9.88 21.44 28.31
C ALA A 57 8.39 21.07 28.24
N LEU A 58 7.88 20.71 27.06
CA LEU A 58 6.47 20.33 26.85
C LEU A 58 6.13 18.95 27.43
N ILE A 59 7.10 18.03 27.44
CA ILE A 59 6.92 16.67 27.97
C ILE A 59 7.36 16.52 29.42
N ARG A 60 7.88 17.58 30.05
CA ARG A 60 8.29 17.53 31.45
C ARG A 60 7.03 17.39 32.32
N PRO A 61 6.84 16.27 33.02
CA PRO A 61 5.71 16.13 33.93
C PRO A 61 5.80 17.21 35.03
N PRO A 62 4.66 17.80 35.44
CA PRO A 62 4.66 18.79 36.51
C PRO A 62 5.32 18.17 37.74
N SER A 63 6.31 18.88 38.27
CA SER A 63 7.04 18.45 39.47
C SER A 63 6.06 18.49 40.64
N ALA A 64 5.54 17.31 41.02
CA ALA A 64 4.72 17.18 42.21
C ALA A 64 5.54 17.58 43.43
N PRO A 65 5.00 18.40 44.36
CA PRO A 65 5.70 18.73 45.59
C PRO A 65 5.95 17.45 46.39
N GLU A 66 7.21 17.24 46.78
CA GLU A 66 7.64 16.15 47.66
C GLU A 66 6.85 16.20 48.97
N THR A 67 5.89 15.30 49.12
CA THR A 67 5.32 14.97 50.41
C THR A 67 6.24 13.93 51.06
N PRO A 68 6.69 14.13 52.31
CA PRO A 68 7.58 13.19 52.96
C PRO A 68 6.84 11.86 53.19
N VAL A 69 7.36 10.79 52.61
CA VAL A 69 6.90 9.42 52.80
C VAL A 69 7.24 8.99 54.23
N PRO A 70 6.28 8.61 55.09
CA PRO A 70 6.61 7.89 56.32
C PRO A 70 7.04 6.47 55.97
N ALA A 71 8.18 6.08 56.54
CA ALA A 71 8.74 4.76 56.41
C ALA A 71 7.79 3.67 56.93
N ASN A 72 7.85 2.54 56.23
CA ASN A 72 7.57 1.19 56.71
C ASN A 72 6.09 0.77 56.87
N ARG A 73 5.58 0.14 55.81
CA ARG A 73 4.59 -0.93 55.95
C ARG A 73 4.96 -2.05 54.99
N SER A 74 5.59 -3.09 55.52
CA SER A 74 5.83 -4.34 54.79
C SER A 74 4.49 -4.94 54.37
N LEU A 75 4.28 -5.07 53.06
CA LEU A 75 3.18 -5.87 52.50
C LEU A 75 3.70 -7.30 52.29
N PRO A 76 2.91 -8.35 52.61
CA PRO A 76 3.33 -9.72 52.48
C PRO A 76 3.51 -10.07 50.99
N ALA A 77 4.51 -10.90 50.69
CA ALA A 77 4.74 -11.46 49.38
C ALA A 77 3.45 -12.14 48.87
N SER A 78 2.79 -11.52 47.89
CA SER A 78 1.68 -12.15 47.19
C SER A 78 2.28 -13.14 46.20
N SER A 79 2.13 -14.42 46.54
CA SER A 79 2.50 -15.58 45.75
C SER A 79 2.07 -15.41 44.29
N MET A 80 3.02 -15.46 43.36
CA MET A 80 2.73 -15.75 41.96
C MET A 80 1.98 -17.09 41.91
N ARG A 81 0.67 -17.04 41.70
CA ARG A 81 -0.08 -18.22 41.31
C ARG A 81 0.16 -18.42 39.83
N ALA A 82 0.92 -19.46 39.50
CA ALA A 82 1.03 -19.95 38.13
C ALA A 82 -0.39 -20.19 37.58
N VAL A 83 -0.74 -19.47 36.52
CA VAL A 83 -1.93 -19.79 35.73
C VAL A 83 -1.60 -21.11 35.01
N ALA A 84 -2.33 -22.17 35.35
CA ALA A 84 -2.25 -23.44 34.67
C ALA A 84 -2.77 -23.28 33.22
N PRO A 85 -2.31 -24.10 32.25
CA PRO A 85 -2.77 -24.02 30.88
C PRO A 85 -4.27 -24.35 30.80
N ALA A 86 -5.02 -23.56 30.05
CA ALA A 86 -6.41 -23.88 29.74
C ALA A 86 -6.49 -25.18 28.90
N PRO A 87 -7.56 -25.99 29.03
CA PRO A 87 -7.74 -27.21 28.23
C PRO A 87 -7.85 -26.89 26.73
N PRO A 88 -7.38 -27.78 25.84
CA PRO A 88 -7.57 -27.60 24.41
C PRO A 88 -8.97 -28.09 24.06
N ASP A 89 -9.95 -27.20 23.94
CA ASP A 89 -11.10 -27.46 23.10
C ASP A 89 -11.82 -26.16 22.76
N GLN A 90 -12.16 -26.04 21.48
CA GLN A 90 -12.77 -24.91 20.75
C GLN A 90 -11.78 -23.91 20.17
N ALA A 91 -11.12 -24.32 19.08
CA ALA A 91 -10.67 -23.37 18.06
C ALA A 91 -11.89 -22.56 17.57
N PRO A 92 -11.79 -21.23 17.46
CA PRO A 92 -12.89 -20.44 16.94
C PRO A 92 -13.14 -20.84 15.48
N SER A 93 -14.42 -20.99 15.12
CA SER A 93 -14.87 -21.15 13.73
C SER A 93 -14.75 -19.83 12.96
N GLY A 94 -13.57 -19.20 13.04
CA GLY A 94 -13.18 -18.07 12.21
C GLY A 94 -12.50 -18.55 10.94
N PRO A 95 -12.20 -17.63 10.01
CA PRO A 95 -11.41 -17.97 8.83
C PRO A 95 -10.07 -18.56 9.28
N GLN A 96 -9.68 -19.68 8.66
CA GLN A 96 -8.50 -20.43 9.07
C GLN A 96 -7.23 -19.71 8.61
N ALA A 97 -6.29 -19.51 9.53
CA ALA A 97 -4.98 -18.97 9.19
C ALA A 97 -4.21 -19.97 8.29
N VAL A 98 -3.63 -19.45 7.21
CA VAL A 98 -2.73 -20.17 6.31
C VAL A 98 -1.30 -19.83 6.70
N HIS A 99 -0.50 -20.86 6.95
CA HIS A 99 0.93 -20.75 7.22
C HIS A 99 1.71 -21.09 5.95
N ALA A 100 2.38 -20.11 5.35
CA ALA A 100 3.10 -20.31 4.10
C ALA A 100 4.46 -20.98 4.34
N THR A 101 4.76 -22.01 3.53
CA THR A 101 6.05 -22.73 3.57
C THR A 101 6.92 -22.45 2.35
N THR A 102 6.39 -21.71 1.37
CA THR A 102 7.07 -21.28 0.14
C THR A 102 6.83 -19.80 0.01
N PHE A 103 7.87 -19.04 -0.32
CA PHE A 103 7.81 -17.58 -0.48
C PHE A 103 8.16 -17.17 -1.90
N PHE A 104 7.56 -16.07 -2.37
CA PHE A 104 7.55 -15.69 -3.78
C PHE A 104 8.22 -14.34 -4.07
N ALA A 105 8.25 -13.44 -3.10
CA ALA A 105 8.68 -12.05 -3.31
C ALA A 105 10.11 -11.93 -3.86
N SER A 106 11.05 -12.79 -3.43
CA SER A 106 12.41 -12.77 -3.98
C SER A 106 12.45 -13.15 -5.45
N GLY A 107 11.65 -14.13 -5.87
CA GLY A 107 11.56 -14.53 -7.27
C GLY A 107 11.03 -13.40 -8.17
N ILE A 108 10.11 -12.57 -7.66
CA ILE A 108 9.62 -11.39 -8.37
C ILE A 108 10.76 -10.37 -8.57
N LEU A 109 11.51 -10.06 -7.51
CA LEU A 109 12.59 -9.07 -7.56
C LEU A 109 13.84 -9.54 -8.31
N ASP A 110 14.02 -10.86 -8.42
CA ASP A 110 15.15 -11.46 -9.15
C ASP A 110 14.83 -11.70 -10.64
N ASP A 111 13.57 -11.57 -11.05
CA ASP A 111 13.18 -11.64 -12.46
C ASP A 111 13.75 -10.44 -13.24
N PRO A 112 14.53 -10.68 -14.32
CA PRO A 112 15.05 -9.60 -15.16
C PRO A 112 13.97 -8.66 -15.73
N ALA A 113 12.73 -9.12 -15.90
CA ALA A 113 11.61 -8.31 -16.33
C ALA A 113 11.21 -7.23 -15.31
N ASN A 114 11.56 -7.43 -14.03
CA ASN A 114 11.21 -6.55 -12.92
C ASN A 114 12.41 -5.74 -12.41
N ARG A 115 13.46 -5.59 -13.21
CA ARG A 115 14.70 -4.91 -12.81
C ARG A 115 14.46 -3.50 -12.27
N ASP A 116 13.57 -2.74 -12.90
CA ASP A 116 13.27 -1.37 -12.48
C ASP A 116 12.52 -1.32 -11.15
N ILE A 117 11.67 -2.33 -10.87
CA ILE A 117 11.02 -2.51 -9.56
C ILE A 117 12.08 -2.80 -8.49
N ALA A 118 12.98 -3.74 -8.77
CA ALA A 118 14.06 -4.10 -7.86
C ALA A 118 15.01 -2.92 -7.57
N GLU A 119 15.31 -2.09 -8.57
CA GLU A 119 16.10 -0.86 -8.40
C GLU A 119 15.37 0.18 -7.56
N THR A 120 14.06 0.36 -7.79
CA THR A 120 13.23 1.32 -7.02
C THR A 120 13.10 0.90 -5.56
N MET A 121 12.98 -0.40 -5.27
CA MET A 121 12.94 -0.92 -3.90
C MET A 121 14.16 -0.47 -3.08
N LEU A 122 15.35 -0.37 -3.70
CA LEU A 122 16.57 0.07 -3.01
C LEU A 122 16.54 1.55 -2.59
N LEU A 123 15.65 2.35 -3.18
CA LEU A 123 15.50 3.77 -2.88
C LEU A 123 14.58 4.03 -1.68
N LEU A 124 13.81 3.02 -1.27
CA LEU A 124 12.89 3.11 -0.15
C LEU A 124 13.64 3.12 1.19
N ALA A 125 13.07 3.77 2.20
CA ALA A 125 13.54 3.65 3.57
C ALA A 125 13.43 2.18 4.03
N GLY A 126 14.30 1.73 4.94
CA GLY A 126 14.34 0.31 5.34
C GLY A 126 12.99 -0.24 5.82
N ASP A 127 12.24 0.55 6.59
CA ASP A 127 10.90 0.21 7.05
C ASP A 127 9.91 0.04 5.88
N GLU A 128 10.00 0.93 4.89
CA GLU A 128 9.18 0.89 3.67
C GLU A 128 9.57 -0.30 2.77
N GLN A 129 10.86 -0.68 2.71
CA GLN A 129 11.28 -1.91 2.03
C GLN A 129 10.61 -3.14 2.64
N VAL A 130 10.52 -3.21 3.97
CA VAL A 130 9.82 -4.30 4.67
C VAL A 130 8.33 -4.30 4.35
N ILE A 131 7.69 -3.13 4.32
CA ILE A 131 6.28 -3.01 3.95
C ILE A 131 6.03 -3.52 2.54
N GLN A 132 6.83 -3.05 1.58
CA GLN A 132 6.65 -3.39 0.17
C GLN A 132 6.97 -4.86 -0.13
N ILE A 133 8.03 -5.44 0.44
CA ILE A 133 8.34 -6.87 0.25
C ILE A 133 7.23 -7.76 0.84
N CYS A 134 6.66 -7.36 1.98
CA CYS A 134 5.56 -8.11 2.61
C CYS A 134 4.24 -7.96 1.86
N ASN A 135 3.94 -6.78 1.28
CA ASN A 135 2.77 -6.59 0.42
C ASN A 135 2.87 -7.39 -0.88
N MET A 136 4.05 -7.43 -1.51
CA MET A 136 4.27 -8.29 -2.69
C MET A 136 4.10 -9.78 -2.35
N GLU A 137 4.64 -10.23 -1.21
CA GLU A 137 4.43 -11.60 -0.74
C GLU A 137 2.94 -11.88 -0.51
N ALA A 138 2.20 -10.97 0.11
CA ALA A 138 0.77 -11.12 0.36
C ALA A 138 -0.03 -11.32 -0.93
N LEU A 139 0.21 -10.49 -1.95
CA LEU A 139 -0.44 -10.60 -3.26
C LEU A 139 -0.20 -11.98 -3.90
N GLU A 140 1.04 -12.46 -3.88
CA GLU A 140 1.37 -13.77 -4.46
C GLU A 140 0.80 -14.94 -3.67
N GLN A 141 0.82 -14.88 -2.33
CA GLN A 141 0.21 -15.90 -1.48
C GLN A 141 -1.30 -15.99 -1.75
N LEU A 142 -1.99 -14.85 -1.87
CA LEU A 142 -3.40 -14.79 -2.22
C LEU A 142 -3.68 -15.38 -3.60
N ARG A 143 -2.85 -15.06 -4.60
CA ARG A 143 -2.95 -15.59 -5.97
C ARG A 143 -2.76 -17.10 -6.03
N VAL A 144 -1.84 -17.65 -5.24
CA VAL A 144 -1.56 -19.09 -5.18
C VAL A 144 -2.63 -19.85 -4.39
N ALA A 145 -3.14 -19.27 -3.32
CA ALA A 145 -4.18 -19.87 -2.49
C ALA A 145 -5.51 -20.04 -3.23
N ASP A 146 -5.84 -19.10 -4.12
CA ASP A 146 -7.02 -19.18 -4.98
C ASP A 146 -6.72 -18.58 -6.35
N ALA A 147 -6.43 -19.44 -7.33
CA ALA A 147 -6.11 -19.03 -8.69
C ALA A 147 -7.29 -18.35 -9.44
N SER A 148 -8.50 -18.39 -8.88
CA SER A 148 -9.64 -17.63 -9.42
C SER A 148 -9.64 -16.17 -8.97
N LYS A 149 -8.89 -15.84 -7.92
CA LYS A 149 -8.63 -14.47 -7.47
C LYS A 149 -7.37 -13.96 -8.15
N LEU A 150 -7.47 -12.76 -8.72
CA LEU A 150 -6.35 -12.04 -9.33
C LEU A 150 -6.15 -10.78 -8.48
N PRO A 151 -5.49 -10.90 -7.32
CA PRO A 151 -5.32 -9.77 -6.44
C PRO A 151 -4.37 -8.75 -7.08
N ASP A 152 -4.75 -7.47 -7.03
CA ASP A 152 -4.02 -6.38 -7.67
C ASP A 152 -3.58 -5.27 -6.70
N ALA A 153 -4.14 -5.25 -5.49
CA ALA A 153 -3.81 -4.28 -4.45
C ALA A 153 -3.92 -4.90 -3.06
N VAL A 154 -3.06 -4.43 -2.15
CA VAL A 154 -3.11 -4.70 -0.70
C VAL A 154 -2.96 -3.38 0.03
N VAL A 155 -3.84 -3.15 1.01
CA VAL A 155 -3.77 -2.03 1.96
C VAL A 155 -3.64 -2.62 3.35
N GLY A 156 -2.44 -2.60 3.92
CA GLY A 156 -2.15 -3.25 5.21
C GLY A 156 -2.76 -2.55 6.43
N TYR A 157 -3.22 -1.31 6.28
CA TYR A 157 -3.68 -0.43 7.36
C TYR A 157 -5.18 -0.08 7.31
N ALA A 158 -5.98 -0.78 6.51
CA ALA A 158 -7.37 -0.39 6.21
C ALA A 158 -8.27 -0.27 7.47
N TYR A 159 -8.19 -1.26 8.37
CA TYR A 159 -9.01 -1.40 9.59
C TYR A 159 -8.17 -1.43 10.88
N GLY A 160 -6.88 -1.15 10.80
CA GLY A 160 -5.99 -1.15 11.95
C GLY A 160 -4.57 -0.76 11.60
N ASP A 161 -3.79 -0.36 12.60
CA ASP A 161 -2.43 0.10 12.38
C ASP A 161 -1.54 -1.01 11.82
N LEU A 162 -0.66 -0.61 10.90
CA LEU A 162 0.44 -1.43 10.44
C LEU A 162 1.57 -1.37 11.47
N VAL A 163 1.87 -2.50 12.10
CA VAL A 163 2.88 -2.56 13.18
C VAL A 163 4.17 -3.13 12.65
N LEU A 164 5.24 -2.32 12.70
CA LEU A 164 6.58 -2.72 12.32
C LEU A 164 7.48 -2.92 13.55
N ALA A 165 8.19 -4.05 13.59
CA ALA A 165 9.16 -4.38 14.64
C ALA A 165 10.42 -4.99 14.01
N GLY A 166 11.33 -4.13 13.57
CA GLY A 166 12.51 -4.53 12.79
C GLY A 166 12.08 -5.05 11.42
N ASN A 167 12.42 -6.30 11.10
CA ASN A 167 12.02 -6.94 9.84
C ASN A 167 10.63 -7.62 9.90
N ARG A 168 9.87 -7.44 11.00
CA ARG A 168 8.54 -8.02 11.14
C ARG A 168 7.47 -6.99 10.90
N LEU A 169 6.52 -7.34 10.04
CA LEU A 169 5.34 -6.57 9.74
C LEU A 169 4.10 -7.31 10.20
N THR A 170 3.19 -6.61 10.85
CA THR A 170 1.87 -7.13 11.21
C THR A 170 0.79 -6.19 10.69
N ALA A 171 -0.06 -6.73 9.81
CA ALA A 171 -1.28 -6.09 9.33
C ALA A 171 -2.47 -6.81 9.95
N SER A 172 -2.97 -6.28 11.07
CA SER A 172 -4.08 -6.90 11.83
C SER A 172 -5.48 -6.57 11.29
N GLY A 173 -5.56 -5.62 10.35
CA GLY A 173 -6.80 -5.17 9.71
C GLY A 173 -6.54 -4.71 8.29
N GLY A 174 -5.77 -5.47 7.52
CA GLY A 174 -5.54 -5.15 6.11
C GLY A 174 -6.75 -5.44 5.22
N ALA A 175 -6.63 -5.09 3.95
CA ALA A 175 -7.54 -5.44 2.89
C ALA A 175 -6.76 -5.78 1.62
N PHE A 176 -7.33 -6.63 0.76
CA PHE A 176 -6.85 -6.81 -0.61
C PHE A 176 -7.99 -6.68 -1.60
N ARG A 177 -7.65 -6.27 -2.82
CA ARG A 177 -8.61 -6.14 -3.91
C ARG A 177 -8.37 -7.23 -4.94
N SER A 178 -9.46 -7.80 -5.44
CA SER A 178 -9.45 -8.72 -6.58
C SER A 178 -10.68 -8.43 -7.44
N ALA A 179 -10.47 -8.19 -8.74
CA ALA A 179 -11.53 -7.87 -9.69
C ALA A 179 -12.45 -6.71 -9.23
N GLY A 180 -11.86 -5.65 -8.68
CA GLY A 180 -12.56 -4.46 -8.22
C GLY A 180 -13.34 -4.61 -6.90
N GLN A 181 -13.27 -5.77 -6.23
CA GLN A 181 -13.92 -6.00 -4.94
C GLN A 181 -12.86 -6.12 -3.83
N TRP A 182 -13.10 -5.45 -2.70
CA TRP A 182 -12.23 -5.51 -1.53
C TRP A 182 -12.65 -6.63 -0.57
N PHE A 183 -11.65 -7.26 0.06
CA PHE A 183 -11.83 -8.32 1.05
C PHE A 183 -10.92 -8.06 2.26
N HIS A 184 -11.38 -8.44 3.45
CA HIS A 184 -10.55 -8.35 4.64
C HIS A 184 -9.33 -9.27 4.53
N LEU A 185 -8.19 -8.78 5.02
CA LEU A 185 -6.93 -9.50 5.09
C LEU A 185 -6.27 -9.27 6.44
N GLN A 186 -5.78 -10.34 7.05
CA GLN A 186 -4.81 -10.23 8.14
C GLN A 186 -3.54 -10.95 7.71
N TYR A 187 -2.38 -10.38 7.97
CA TYR A 187 -1.13 -11.08 7.73
C TYR A 187 -0.01 -10.70 8.70
N HIS A 188 0.88 -11.66 8.94
CA HIS A 188 2.15 -11.49 9.61
C HIS A 188 3.26 -11.87 8.65
N CYS A 189 4.26 -11.01 8.52
CA CYS A 189 5.36 -11.20 7.60
C CYS A 189 6.68 -10.91 8.30
N THR A 190 7.69 -11.74 8.04
CA THR A 190 9.08 -11.47 8.43
C THR A 190 9.94 -11.37 7.19
N ALA A 191 10.32 -10.15 6.81
CA ALA A 191 11.24 -9.91 5.70
C ALA A 191 12.61 -10.55 5.98
N ALA A 192 13.29 -10.98 4.92
CA ALA A 192 14.69 -11.39 4.99
C ALA A 192 15.57 -10.20 5.43
N ALA A 193 16.77 -10.49 5.95
CA ALA A 193 17.65 -9.47 6.52
C ALA A 193 18.10 -8.40 5.50
N ASP A 194 18.08 -8.73 4.22
CA ASP A 194 18.41 -7.85 3.09
C ASP A 194 17.17 -7.18 2.47
N ALA A 195 15.97 -7.42 3.02
CA ALA A 195 14.68 -6.98 2.50
C ALA A 195 14.42 -7.34 1.03
N ARG A 196 15.09 -8.39 0.50
CA ARG A 196 14.89 -8.88 -0.87
C ARG A 196 13.95 -10.07 -0.97
N GLY A 197 13.35 -10.48 0.14
CA GLY A 197 12.43 -11.60 0.21
C GLY A 197 11.79 -11.72 1.59
N VAL A 198 11.10 -12.82 1.82
CA VAL A 198 10.41 -13.14 3.07
C VAL A 198 10.91 -14.46 3.63
N SER A 199 10.94 -14.57 4.95
CA SER A 199 11.41 -15.76 5.70
C SER A 199 10.30 -16.43 6.52
N ALA A 200 9.19 -15.73 6.75
CA ALA A 200 7.98 -16.27 7.35
C ALA A 200 6.78 -15.43 6.88
N PHE A 201 5.67 -16.08 6.55
CA PHE A 201 4.44 -15.41 6.15
C PHE A 201 3.22 -16.22 6.57
N ASP A 202 2.28 -15.56 7.21
CA ASP A 202 1.00 -16.14 7.64
C ASP A 202 -0.11 -15.17 7.26
N PHE A 203 -1.24 -15.68 6.80
CA PHE A 203 -2.37 -14.81 6.47
C PHE A 203 -3.72 -15.46 6.72
N THR A 204 -4.73 -14.61 6.82
CA THR A 204 -6.14 -15.00 6.96
C THR A 204 -6.98 -14.11 6.06
N VAL A 205 -7.80 -14.72 5.21
CA VAL A 205 -8.75 -14.01 4.35
C VAL A 205 -10.11 -13.96 5.05
N GLY A 206 -10.69 -12.77 5.11
CA GLY A 206 -12.04 -12.55 5.62
C GLY A 206 -13.05 -12.31 4.49
N ASP A 207 -14.21 -11.80 4.89
CA ASP A 207 -15.34 -11.53 4.00
C ASP A 207 -15.07 -10.34 3.07
N ALA A 208 -15.94 -10.18 2.06
CA ALA A 208 -15.95 -8.99 1.21
C ALA A 208 -16.32 -7.75 2.02
N ILE A 209 -15.64 -6.64 1.73
CA ILE A 209 -15.84 -5.35 2.38
C ILE A 209 -16.92 -4.57 1.60
N PRO A 210 -18.01 -4.12 2.25
CA PRO A 210 -19.04 -3.31 1.58
C PRO A 210 -18.46 -2.03 0.99
N GLU A 211 -18.88 -1.67 -0.23
CA GLU A 211 -18.43 -0.45 -0.93
C GLU A 211 -18.68 0.83 -0.13
N SER A 212 -19.72 0.83 0.71
CA SER A 212 -20.01 1.94 1.63
C SER A 212 -18.93 2.23 2.66
N GLU A 213 -18.01 1.28 2.89
CA GLU A 213 -16.91 1.41 3.86
C GLU A 213 -15.59 1.82 3.18
N TRP A 214 -15.49 1.77 1.86
CA TRP A 214 -14.21 1.87 1.16
C TRP A 214 -13.49 3.21 1.39
N GLU A 215 -14.20 4.32 1.27
CA GLU A 215 -13.61 5.66 1.43
C GLU A 215 -13.06 5.89 2.84
N GLU A 216 -13.78 5.44 3.87
CA GLU A 216 -13.35 5.55 5.28
C GLU A 216 -12.06 4.75 5.56
N HIS A 217 -11.84 3.67 4.82
CA HIS A 217 -10.71 2.76 5.00
C HIS A 217 -9.62 2.89 3.93
N ALA A 218 -9.61 4.02 3.20
CA ALA A 218 -8.64 4.31 2.14
C ALA A 218 -8.57 3.23 1.04
N LEU A 219 -9.71 2.61 0.74
CA LEU A 219 -9.87 1.61 -0.31
C LEU A 219 -10.45 2.30 -1.55
N ASN A 220 -9.82 2.15 -2.71
CA ASN A 220 -10.30 2.73 -3.97
C ASN A 220 -10.97 1.68 -4.87
N GLY A 221 -12.08 2.07 -5.50
CA GLY A 221 -12.87 1.18 -6.36
C GLY A 221 -12.36 1.06 -7.80
N SER A 222 -11.50 1.97 -8.24
CA SER A 222 -10.91 2.00 -9.59
C SER A 222 -9.41 2.25 -9.53
N ASP A 223 -8.72 1.89 -10.62
CA ASP A 223 -7.29 2.17 -10.84
C ASP A 223 -7.03 3.65 -11.21
N GLU A 224 -8.07 4.50 -11.22
CA GLU A 224 -8.03 5.89 -11.73
C GLU A 224 -7.43 6.91 -10.74
N GLY A 225 -6.55 6.47 -9.84
CA GLY A 225 -5.93 7.31 -8.81
C GLY A 225 -4.46 7.66 -9.03
N LEU A 226 -3.85 7.26 -10.15
CA LEU A 226 -2.42 7.43 -10.44
C LEU A 226 -2.14 8.07 -11.81
N ASP A 227 -2.97 9.05 -12.20
CA ASP A 227 -2.73 9.90 -13.38
C ASP A 227 -2.24 11.31 -12.98
#